data_AF-A0A9J6FGL2-F1
#
_entry.id   AF-A0A9J6FGL2-F1
#
_cell.length_a   1.000
_cell.length_b   1.000
_cell.length_c   1.000
_cell.angle_alpha   90.00
_cell.angle_beta   90.00
_cell.angle_gamma   90.00
#
_symmetry.space_group_name_H-M   'P 1'
#
loop_
_entity.id
_entity.type
_entity.pdbx_description
1 polymer ?
#
loop_
_entity_poly.entity_id
_entity_poly.type
_entity_poly.pdbx_seq_one_letter_code
_entity_poly.pdbx_strand_id
1 'polypeptide(L)'
;MEEVIGHFAVDLDGRFSSIRTSETNLGNFISDVMLSSTHSDLAILNSGTLRSDRIHRKGAFTMRDLVTILPMMDPLIVLSATGDQILQALENGVSQYPKLEGRFPQVSGISFAFDPKKPPGQRIDPQFVRIGDEPLDRSQKYRLVTKNYLAQGKDGYDVFKECEVLMGEDESPELCIAVQNHFQAVRILTGVAHPRTRHRQSLVCLSRRHSLVRTCEDVTTKAPLKRGFSLDASARRGLFRQRQASLEDVEHETCKMEPKVENRIVILTEEVVKKFWEDSDSHPLRLVEEVIEEESAGSFEKN
;
A
#
# COMPACT_ATOMS: atom_id res chain seq x y z
N MET A 1 11.98 -26.83 -1.97
CA MET A 1 11.75 -25.37 -2.07
C MET A 1 11.31 -24.91 -3.47
N GLU A 2 11.06 -25.81 -4.42
CA GLU A 2 10.57 -25.45 -5.77
C GLU A 2 9.04 -25.50 -5.90
N GLU A 3 8.37 -25.62 -4.76
CA GLU A 3 6.91 -25.56 -4.70
C GLU A 3 6.45 -24.17 -5.14
N VAL A 4 5.57 -24.14 -6.14
CA VAL A 4 4.92 -22.92 -6.62
C VAL A 4 3.78 -22.56 -5.68
N ILE A 5 3.87 -21.38 -5.06
CA ILE A 5 2.85 -20.88 -4.13
C ILE A 5 1.85 -19.93 -4.80
N GLY A 6 2.23 -19.32 -5.92
CA GLY A 6 1.37 -18.42 -6.66
C GLY A 6 1.93 -18.07 -8.04
N HIS A 7 1.20 -17.22 -8.76
CA HIS A 7 1.62 -16.71 -10.04
C HIS A 7 1.46 -15.19 -10.05
N PHE A 8 2.47 -14.47 -10.51
CA PHE A 8 2.39 -13.02 -10.75
C PHE A 8 2.22 -12.76 -12.25
N ALA A 9 1.37 -11.80 -12.61
CA ALA A 9 1.21 -11.39 -14.01
C ALA A 9 2.26 -10.32 -14.45
N VAL A 10 3.01 -9.76 -13.50
CA VAL A 10 4.05 -8.75 -13.71
C VAL A 10 5.37 -9.13 -13.07
N ASP A 11 6.47 -8.56 -13.58
CA ASP A 11 7.80 -8.70 -12.98
C ASP A 11 7.84 -7.91 -11.65
N LEU A 12 8.47 -8.46 -10.61
CA LEU A 12 8.63 -7.80 -9.30
C LEU A 12 10.04 -7.23 -9.14
N ASP A 13 10.16 -5.92 -8.95
CA ASP A 13 11.46 -5.28 -8.74
C ASP A 13 11.91 -5.36 -7.27
N GLY A 14 12.87 -6.25 -7.00
CA GLY A 14 13.50 -6.41 -5.69
C GLY A 14 14.97 -6.02 -5.67
N ARG A 15 15.45 -5.19 -6.62
CA ARG A 15 16.83 -4.69 -6.68
C ARG A 15 17.09 -3.69 -5.56
N PHE A 16 18.27 -3.74 -4.94
CA PHE A 16 18.64 -2.79 -3.88
C PHE A 16 18.73 -1.35 -4.38
N SER A 17 19.08 -1.15 -5.65
CA SER A 17 19.09 0.16 -6.29
C SER A 17 17.72 0.84 -6.28
N SER A 18 16.64 0.06 -6.43
CA SER A 18 15.26 0.58 -6.51
C SER A 18 14.60 0.56 -5.13
N ILE A 19 14.59 -0.59 -4.46
CA ILE A 19 13.78 -0.79 -3.25
C ILE A 19 14.21 0.06 -2.05
N ARG A 20 15.44 0.58 -2.08
CA ARG A 20 16.00 1.44 -1.03
C ARG A 20 16.00 2.93 -1.39
N THR A 21 15.46 3.29 -2.55
CA THR A 21 15.46 4.68 -3.04
C THR A 21 14.10 5.14 -3.56
N SER A 22 13.25 4.20 -3.98
CA SER A 22 11.93 4.49 -4.53
C SER A 22 10.90 3.45 -4.10
N GLU A 23 9.64 3.76 -4.39
CA GLU A 23 8.57 2.77 -4.37
C GLU A 23 8.87 1.65 -5.38
N THR A 24 8.51 0.42 -5.01
CA THR A 24 8.59 -0.75 -5.89
C THR A 24 7.32 -1.56 -5.77
N ASN A 25 6.93 -2.24 -6.84
CA ASN A 25 5.76 -3.12 -6.79
C ASN A 25 5.95 -4.31 -5.83
N LEU A 26 7.18 -4.80 -5.66
CA LEU A 26 7.48 -5.82 -4.64
C LEU A 26 7.25 -5.26 -3.23
N GLY A 27 7.77 -4.07 -2.94
CA GLY A 27 7.57 -3.41 -1.65
C GLY A 27 6.09 -3.16 -1.35
N ASN A 28 5.34 -2.68 -2.34
CA ASN A 28 3.89 -2.50 -2.23
C ASN A 28 3.17 -3.80 -1.92
N PHE A 29 3.46 -4.87 -2.67
CA PHE A 29 2.84 -6.18 -2.45
C PHE A 29 3.06 -6.67 -1.01
N ILE A 30 4.30 -6.64 -0.51
CA ILE A 30 4.61 -7.11 0.84
C ILE A 30 3.94 -6.24 1.91
N SER A 31 3.99 -4.91 1.76
CA SER A 31 3.34 -3.99 2.69
C SER A 31 1.80 -4.12 2.67
N ASP A 32 1.19 -4.41 1.52
CA ASP A 32 -0.25 -4.65 1.39
C ASP A 32 -0.66 -5.95 2.11
N VAL A 33 0.16 -7.00 2.00
CA VAL A 33 -0.04 -8.24 2.76
C VAL A 33 0.03 -7.98 4.27
N MET A 34 1.01 -7.19 4.74
CA MET A 34 1.10 -6.80 6.14
C MET A 34 -0.17 -6.10 6.61
N LEU A 35 -0.64 -5.12 5.83
CA LEU A 35 -1.83 -4.35 6.13
C LEU A 35 -3.09 -5.23 6.20
N SER A 36 -3.28 -6.10 5.20
CA SER A 36 -4.42 -7.02 5.11
C SER A 36 -4.41 -8.09 6.21
N SER A 37 -3.24 -8.58 6.61
CA SER A 37 -3.11 -9.64 7.61
C SER A 37 -3.41 -9.18 9.03
N THR A 38 -3.17 -7.89 9.32
CA THR A 38 -3.29 -7.32 10.67
C THR A 38 -4.48 -6.38 10.84
N HIS A 39 -5.20 -6.07 9.76
CA HIS A 39 -6.31 -5.12 9.76
C HIS A 39 -5.90 -3.75 10.34
N SER A 40 -4.71 -3.30 9.97
CA SER A 40 -4.15 -2.01 10.38
C SER A 40 -4.53 -0.90 9.40
N ASP A 41 -4.33 0.36 9.80
CA ASP A 41 -4.65 1.54 8.98
C ASP A 41 -3.53 1.83 7.98
N LEU A 42 -2.28 1.65 8.41
CA LEU A 42 -1.09 1.80 7.59
C LEU A 42 -0.01 0.75 7.93
N ALA A 43 0.91 0.54 7.00
CA ALA A 43 2.07 -0.33 7.14
C ALA A 43 3.36 0.43 6.81
N ILE A 44 4.39 0.24 7.64
CA ILE A 44 5.75 0.71 7.37
C ILE A 44 6.72 -0.46 7.51
N LEU A 45 7.42 -0.76 6.42
CA LEU A 45 8.45 -1.79 6.34
C LEU A 45 9.75 -1.16 5.86
N ASN A 46 10.85 -1.33 6.59
CA ASN A 46 12.16 -0.92 6.10
C ASN A 46 12.61 -1.86 4.96
N SER A 47 13.03 -1.27 3.85
CA SER A 47 13.47 -1.96 2.63
C SER A 47 14.63 -2.92 2.82
N GLY A 48 15.42 -2.76 3.90
CA GLY A 48 16.46 -3.68 4.33
C GLY A 48 15.95 -5.09 4.61
N THR A 49 14.64 -5.26 4.83
CA THR A 49 13.98 -6.57 4.99
C THR A 49 13.97 -7.38 3.69
N LEU A 50 13.92 -6.71 2.53
CA LEU A 50 13.78 -7.34 1.22
C LEU A 50 15.17 -7.58 0.63
N ARG A 51 15.58 -8.84 0.53
CA ARG A 51 17.00 -9.25 0.35
C ARG A 51 17.34 -9.87 -1.00
N SER A 52 16.41 -9.92 -1.95
CA SER A 52 16.59 -10.71 -3.18
C SER A 52 17.56 -10.12 -4.22
N ASP A 53 17.74 -8.79 -4.22
CA ASP A 53 18.57 -8.01 -5.15
C ASP A 53 18.45 -8.38 -6.64
N ARG A 54 17.21 -8.61 -7.09
CA ARG A 54 16.93 -9.04 -8.46
C ARG A 54 15.51 -8.68 -8.86
N ILE A 55 15.25 -8.77 -10.16
CA ILE A 55 13.88 -8.77 -10.69
C ILE A 55 13.39 -10.21 -10.68
N HIS A 56 12.28 -10.47 -10.00
CA HIS A 56 11.58 -11.75 -10.08
C HIS A 56 10.65 -11.70 -11.28
N ARG A 57 10.84 -12.61 -12.23
CA ARG A 57 10.07 -12.61 -13.47
C ARG A 57 8.61 -12.96 -13.18
N LYS A 58 7.71 -12.39 -13.97
CA LYS A 58 6.31 -12.80 -14.03
C LYS A 58 6.18 -14.30 -14.28
N GLY A 59 5.11 -14.87 -13.78
CA GLY A 59 4.82 -16.31 -13.85
C GLY A 59 4.90 -16.95 -12.47
N ALA A 60 5.37 -18.19 -12.44
CA ALA A 60 5.39 -19.00 -11.23
C ALA A 60 6.30 -18.40 -10.16
N PHE A 61 5.74 -18.22 -8.96
CA PHE A 61 6.45 -17.75 -7.78
C PHE A 61 6.60 -18.90 -6.79
N THR A 62 7.84 -19.20 -6.41
CA THR A 62 8.16 -20.38 -5.61
C THR A 62 8.45 -20.04 -4.15
N MET A 63 8.42 -21.05 -3.28
CA MET A 63 8.91 -20.90 -1.91
C MET A 63 10.38 -20.47 -1.84
N ARG A 64 11.22 -20.89 -2.80
CA ARG A 64 12.61 -20.42 -2.91
C ARG A 64 12.66 -18.91 -3.14
N ASP A 65 11.80 -18.38 -4.01
CA ASP A 65 11.75 -16.94 -4.28
C ASP A 65 11.31 -16.16 -3.04
N LEU A 66 10.29 -16.64 -2.33
CA LEU A 66 9.82 -16.04 -1.08
C LEU A 66 10.93 -15.98 -0.01
N VAL A 67 11.61 -17.10 0.25
CA VAL A 67 12.72 -17.16 1.23
C VAL A 67 13.91 -16.32 0.78
N THR A 68 14.13 -16.18 -0.54
CA THR A 68 15.18 -15.30 -1.08
C THR A 68 14.85 -13.82 -0.85
N ILE A 69 13.57 -13.44 -0.91
CA ILE A 69 13.12 -12.07 -0.64
C ILE A 69 13.10 -11.80 0.87
N LEU A 70 12.54 -12.71 1.66
CA LEU A 70 12.35 -12.59 3.11
C LEU A 70 13.10 -13.73 3.83
N PRO A 71 14.42 -13.63 3.98
CA PRO A 71 15.20 -14.67 4.65
C PRO A 71 15.07 -14.64 6.18
N MET A 72 14.53 -13.55 6.73
CA MET A 72 14.40 -13.33 8.18
C MET A 72 12.99 -13.69 8.65
N MET A 73 12.91 -14.39 9.79
CA MET A 73 11.67 -14.67 10.50
C MET A 73 11.38 -13.51 11.45
N ASP A 74 10.76 -12.47 10.90
CA ASP A 74 10.38 -11.29 11.67
C ASP A 74 8.86 -11.33 11.95
N PRO A 75 8.44 -11.39 13.24
CA PRO A 75 7.03 -11.24 13.59
C PRO A 75 6.54 -9.82 13.30
N LEU A 76 5.28 -9.71 12.89
CA LEU A 76 4.62 -8.42 12.70
C LEU A 76 4.25 -7.82 14.06
N ILE A 77 4.26 -6.50 14.18
CA ILE A 77 3.82 -5.83 15.40
C ILE A 77 2.85 -4.74 14.99
N VAL A 78 1.73 -4.63 15.70
CA VAL A 78 0.80 -3.52 15.51
C VAL A 78 0.95 -2.55 16.67
N LEU A 79 1.22 -1.31 16.32
CA LEU A 79 1.44 -0.19 17.21
C LEU A 79 0.29 0.81 17.10
N SER A 80 -0.04 1.45 18.21
CA SER A 80 -0.86 2.66 18.26
C SER A 80 0.09 3.85 18.19
N ALA A 81 0.14 4.51 17.03
CA ALA A 81 1.05 5.63 16.77
C ALA A 81 0.28 6.91 16.44
N THR A 82 0.70 8.04 16.98
CA THR A 82 0.13 9.34 16.59
C THR A 82 0.62 9.76 15.20
N GLY A 83 -0.10 10.66 14.54
CA GLY A 83 0.36 11.22 13.26
C GLY A 83 1.76 11.85 13.35
N ASP A 84 2.08 12.47 14.47
CA ASP A 84 3.44 12.98 14.75
C ASP A 84 4.51 11.88 14.80
N GLN A 85 4.21 10.75 15.43
CA GLN A 85 5.14 9.62 15.50
C GLN A 85 5.33 8.98 14.12
N ILE A 86 4.27 8.90 13.32
CA ILE A 86 4.32 8.41 11.94
C ILE A 86 5.21 9.32 11.08
N LEU A 87 5.03 10.64 11.17
CA LEU A 87 5.85 11.60 10.44
C LEU A 87 7.34 11.47 10.81
N GLN A 88 7.66 11.37 12.10
CA GLN A 88 9.03 11.16 12.57
C GLN A 88 9.63 9.86 12.05
N ALA A 89 8.84 8.78 11.99
CA ALA A 89 9.28 7.51 11.43
C ALA A 89 9.59 7.62 9.93
N LEU A 90 8.74 8.31 9.16
CA LEU A 90 8.97 8.53 7.73
C LEU A 90 10.21 9.40 7.48
N GLU A 91 10.40 10.46 8.28
CA GLU A 91 11.59 11.32 8.23
C GLU A 91 12.88 10.53 8.50
N ASN A 92 12.89 9.64 9.50
CA ASN A 92 14.02 8.74 9.70
C ASN A 92 14.23 7.83 8.48
N GLY A 93 13.15 7.28 7.92
CA GLY A 93 13.21 6.41 6.76
C GLY A 93 13.90 7.05 5.55
N VAL A 94 13.61 8.32 5.28
CA VAL A 94 14.23 9.07 4.17
C VAL A 94 15.50 9.81 4.56
N SER A 95 15.92 9.81 5.83
CA SER A 95 17.02 10.63 6.36
C SER A 95 18.38 10.43 5.67
N GLN A 96 18.67 9.20 5.23
CA GLN A 96 19.96 8.87 4.60
C GLN A 96 19.91 8.79 3.07
N TYR A 97 18.76 9.09 2.46
CA TYR A 97 18.65 9.22 1.02
C TYR A 97 19.67 10.25 0.48
N PRO A 98 20.37 9.98 -0.64
CA PRO A 98 20.18 8.87 -1.59
C PRO A 98 21.05 7.62 -1.32
N LYS A 99 21.63 7.45 -0.12
CA LYS A 99 22.38 6.23 0.20
C LYS A 99 21.43 5.02 0.18
N LEU A 100 21.93 3.87 -0.31
CA LEU A 100 21.20 2.61 -0.40
C LEU A 100 21.05 1.92 0.97
N GLU A 101 20.57 2.68 1.96
CA GLU A 101 20.41 2.26 3.34
C GLU A 101 19.13 1.45 3.52
N GLY A 102 19.18 0.43 4.38
CA GLY A 102 18.04 -0.46 4.62
C GLY A 102 16.84 0.23 5.28
N ARG A 103 17.05 1.41 5.87
CA ARG A 103 16.00 2.17 6.57
C ARG A 103 14.92 2.75 5.65
N PHE A 104 15.16 2.85 4.34
CA PHE A 104 14.17 3.46 3.43
C PHE A 104 12.82 2.71 3.51
N PRO A 105 11.69 3.39 3.70
CA PRO A 105 10.42 2.74 3.98
C PRO A 105 9.72 2.30 2.69
N GLN A 106 9.20 1.08 2.66
CA GLN A 106 8.13 0.64 1.79
C GLN A 106 6.82 0.71 2.58
N VAL A 107 5.75 1.20 1.96
CA VAL A 107 4.53 1.60 2.68
C VAL A 107 3.25 1.06 2.07
N SER A 108 2.21 0.93 2.90
CA SER A 108 0.84 0.65 2.48
C SER A 108 -0.15 1.39 3.38
N GLY A 109 -1.30 1.79 2.83
CA GLY A 109 -2.30 2.59 3.55
C GLY A 109 -1.88 4.03 3.87
N ILE A 110 -0.67 4.42 3.47
CA ILE A 110 -0.13 5.78 3.60
C ILE A 110 0.56 6.16 2.29
N SER A 111 0.44 7.44 1.93
CA SER A 111 1.21 8.07 0.85
C SER A 111 1.90 9.32 1.38
N PHE A 112 3.10 9.60 0.88
CA PHE A 112 3.85 10.80 1.24
C PHE A 112 4.79 11.25 0.12
N ALA A 113 5.14 12.54 0.16
CA ALA A 113 6.18 13.11 -0.69
C ALA A 113 7.34 13.66 0.15
N PHE A 114 8.57 13.55 -0.35
CA PHE A 114 9.75 14.07 0.35
C PHE A 114 10.70 14.81 -0.59
N ASP A 115 11.35 15.86 -0.07
CA ASP A 115 12.38 16.63 -0.76
C ASP A 115 13.78 16.21 -0.27
N PRO A 116 14.59 15.55 -1.11
CA PRO A 116 15.92 15.09 -0.72
C PRO A 116 16.94 16.23 -0.53
N LYS A 117 16.65 17.45 -1.03
CA LYS A 117 17.52 18.63 -0.87
C LYS A 117 17.44 19.24 0.53
N LYS A 118 16.34 19.01 1.25
CA LYS A 118 16.16 19.47 2.63
C LYS A 118 17.02 18.66 3.61
N PRO A 119 17.41 19.26 4.75
CA PRO A 119 18.17 18.55 5.77
C PRO A 119 17.37 17.36 6.32
N PRO A 120 18.03 16.25 6.69
CA PRO A 120 17.35 15.11 7.32
C PRO A 120 16.51 15.53 8.53
N GLY A 121 15.28 15.01 8.63
CA GLY A 121 14.32 15.40 9.66
C GLY A 121 13.40 16.58 9.27
N GLN A 122 13.60 17.16 8.09
CA GLN A 122 12.75 18.21 7.51
C GLN A 122 12.45 17.95 6.02
N ARG A 123 12.56 16.69 5.57
CA ARG A 123 12.38 16.32 4.16
C ARG A 123 10.93 16.18 3.76
N ILE A 124 10.05 15.87 4.70
CA ILE A 124 8.64 15.58 4.50
C ILE A 124 7.82 16.74 5.05
N ASP A 125 7.04 17.37 4.18
CA ASP A 125 6.02 18.32 4.63
C ASP A 125 4.77 17.52 5.04
N PRO A 126 4.22 17.72 6.27
CA PRO A 126 3.01 17.03 6.72
C PRO A 126 1.82 17.15 5.76
N GLN A 127 1.73 18.24 4.99
CA GLN A 127 0.64 18.45 4.03
C GLN A 127 0.62 17.42 2.90
N PHE A 128 1.76 16.79 2.61
CA PHE A 128 1.89 15.75 1.59
C PHE A 128 1.66 14.35 2.13
N VAL A 129 1.43 14.18 3.43
CA VAL A 129 1.18 12.87 4.03
C VAL A 129 -0.32 12.61 4.09
N ARG A 130 -0.74 11.46 3.55
CA ARG A 130 -2.14 11.00 3.62
C ARG A 130 -2.21 9.58 4.11
N ILE A 131 -3.13 9.30 5.03
CA ILE A 131 -3.45 7.95 5.50
C ILE A 131 -4.81 7.58 4.88
N GLY A 132 -4.83 6.54 4.05
CA GLY A 132 -5.93 6.28 3.13
C GLY A 132 -6.19 7.51 2.25
N ASP A 133 -7.43 8.00 2.28
CA ASP A 133 -7.86 9.18 1.53
C ASP A 133 -7.84 10.47 2.36
N GLU A 134 -7.34 10.45 3.59
CA GLU A 134 -7.39 11.59 4.51
C GLU A 134 -6.01 12.19 4.72
N PRO A 135 -5.90 13.54 4.82
CA PRO A 135 -4.64 14.16 5.22
C PRO A 135 -4.26 13.72 6.63
N LEU A 136 -2.96 13.66 6.91
CA LEU A 136 -2.44 13.28 8.21
C LEU A 136 -2.95 14.24 9.32
N ASP A 137 -3.68 13.72 10.30
CA ASP A 137 -3.92 14.40 11.57
C ASP A 137 -2.80 14.04 12.56
N ARG A 138 -2.02 15.05 12.95
CA ARG A 138 -0.86 14.89 13.84
C ARG A 138 -1.23 14.33 15.22
N SER A 139 -2.44 14.64 15.70
CA SER A 139 -2.93 14.27 17.03
C SER A 139 -3.68 12.94 17.07
N GLN A 140 -4.21 12.51 15.93
CA GLN A 140 -4.94 11.26 15.82
C GLN A 140 -4.01 10.06 16.00
N LYS A 141 -4.51 9.02 16.70
CA LYS A 141 -3.85 7.72 16.81
C LYS A 141 -4.31 6.80 15.68
N TYR A 142 -3.35 6.13 15.06
CA TYR A 142 -3.56 5.17 13.98
C TYR A 142 -2.99 3.81 14.35
N ARG A 143 -3.57 2.75 13.80
CA ARG A 143 -3.03 1.39 13.87
C ARG A 143 -1.95 1.24 12.79
N LEU A 144 -0.70 1.21 13.21
CA LEU A 144 0.45 1.02 12.35
C LEU A 144 0.95 -0.42 12.47
N VAL A 145 0.98 -1.17 11.37
CA VAL A 145 1.71 -2.45 11.31
C VAL A 145 3.16 -2.21 10.88
N THR A 146 4.08 -2.83 11.62
CA THR A 146 5.49 -2.90 11.28
C THR A 146 6.03 -4.29 11.64
N LYS A 147 7.35 -4.46 11.67
CA LYS A 147 7.99 -5.68 12.18
C LYS A 147 8.67 -5.45 13.51
N ASN A 148 8.85 -6.52 14.30
CA ASN A 148 9.44 -6.45 15.64
C ASN A 148 10.80 -5.73 15.68
N TYR A 149 11.67 -5.96 14.68
CA TYR A 149 12.94 -5.24 14.54
C TYR A 149 12.78 -3.71 14.56
N LEU A 150 11.77 -3.17 13.86
CA LEU A 150 11.50 -1.73 13.84
C LEU A 150 10.80 -1.27 15.12
N ALA A 151 9.86 -2.07 15.66
CA ALA A 151 9.20 -1.77 16.93
C ALA A 151 10.21 -1.62 18.09
N GLN A 152 11.32 -2.36 18.04
CA GLN A 152 12.45 -2.24 18.97
C GLN A 152 13.39 -1.06 18.67
N GLY A 153 12.99 -0.13 17.79
CA GLY A 153 13.71 1.08 17.41
C GLY A 153 15.01 0.87 16.62
N LYS A 154 15.17 -0.28 15.95
CA LYS A 154 16.33 -0.50 15.08
C LYS A 154 16.22 0.32 13.79
N ASP A 155 17.31 0.45 13.03
CA ASP A 155 17.41 1.32 11.83
C ASP A 155 17.05 2.81 12.06
N GLY A 156 17.08 3.27 13.31
CA GLY A 156 16.76 4.66 13.69
C GLY A 156 15.27 4.92 13.91
N TYR A 157 14.43 3.88 13.88
CA TYR A 157 13.00 3.99 14.16
C TYR A 157 12.69 4.07 15.67
N ASP A 158 13.52 4.79 16.44
CA ASP A 158 13.43 4.85 17.91
C ASP A 158 12.06 5.31 18.42
N VAL A 159 11.36 6.14 17.63
CA VAL A 159 10.00 6.62 17.89
C VAL A 159 8.99 5.47 18.14
N PHE A 160 9.21 4.29 17.54
CA PHE A 160 8.31 3.15 17.75
C PHE A 160 8.40 2.54 19.14
N LYS A 161 9.48 2.75 19.89
CA LYS A 161 9.58 2.31 21.30
C LYS A 161 8.62 3.05 22.22
N GLU A 162 8.22 4.26 21.82
CA GLU A 162 7.29 5.11 22.57
C GLU A 162 5.83 4.81 22.23
N CYS A 163 5.58 3.98 21.22
CA CYS A 163 4.24 3.61 20.78
C CYS A 163 3.68 2.47 21.64
N GLU A 164 2.37 2.50 21.88
CA GLU A 164 1.68 1.41 22.58
C GLU A 164 1.54 0.20 21.65
N VAL A 165 1.90 -0.99 22.13
CA VAL A 165 1.76 -2.24 21.36
C VAL A 165 0.32 -2.75 21.48
N LEU A 166 -0.38 -2.79 20.34
CA LEU A 166 -1.76 -3.31 20.24
C LEU A 166 -1.81 -4.80 19.94
N MET A 167 -0.86 -5.30 19.15
CA MET A 167 -0.67 -6.74 18.90
C MET A 167 0.83 -7.04 18.93
N GLY A 168 1.21 -7.94 19.85
CA GLY A 168 2.59 -8.37 20.07
C GLY A 168 3.02 -9.53 19.19
N GLU A 169 4.25 -10.00 19.39
CA GLU A 169 4.85 -11.07 18.58
C GLU A 169 4.07 -12.39 18.66
N ASP A 170 3.49 -12.72 19.82
CA ASP A 170 2.73 -13.95 20.06
C ASP A 170 1.35 -13.98 19.36
N GLU A 171 0.78 -12.80 19.08
CA GLU A 171 -0.57 -12.67 18.48
C GLU A 171 -0.51 -12.48 16.97
N SER A 172 0.64 -12.06 16.47
CA SER A 172 0.88 -11.72 15.07
C SER A 172 1.45 -12.90 14.28
N PRO A 173 1.12 -13.04 12.99
CA PRO A 173 1.87 -13.93 12.13
C PRO A 173 3.25 -13.34 11.81
N GLU A 174 4.23 -14.22 11.58
CA GLU A 174 5.47 -13.83 10.91
C GLU A 174 5.19 -13.33 9.48
N LEU A 175 6.00 -12.40 9.00
CA LEU A 175 5.82 -11.80 7.66
C LEU A 175 5.82 -12.86 6.55
N CYS A 176 6.74 -13.83 6.60
CA CYS A 176 6.78 -14.93 5.63
C CYS A 176 5.51 -15.79 5.65
N ILE A 177 4.93 -16.00 6.82
CA ILE A 177 3.69 -16.76 7.00
C ILE A 177 2.49 -15.94 6.52
N ALA A 178 2.47 -14.63 6.78
CA ALA A 178 1.44 -13.74 6.27
C ALA A 178 1.37 -13.76 4.73
N VAL A 179 2.52 -13.77 4.04
CA VAL A 179 2.58 -13.89 2.58
C VAL A 179 2.08 -15.25 2.10
N GLN A 180 2.46 -16.35 2.75
CA GLN A 180 1.94 -17.68 2.41
C GLN A 180 0.42 -17.78 2.62
N ASN A 181 -0.09 -17.22 3.71
CA ASN A 181 -1.52 -17.16 4.00
C ASN A 181 -2.27 -16.34 2.94
N HIS A 182 -1.68 -15.24 2.47
CA HIS A 182 -2.23 -14.45 1.38
C HIS A 182 -2.38 -15.28 0.09
N PHE A 183 -1.34 -16.00 -0.33
CA PHE A 183 -1.43 -16.89 -1.50
C PHE A 183 -2.47 -17.99 -1.31
N GLN A 184 -2.55 -18.56 -0.11
CA GLN A 184 -3.57 -19.56 0.18
C GLN A 184 -4.99 -18.99 0.10
N ALA A 185 -5.20 -17.75 0.55
CA ALA A 185 -6.48 -17.06 0.40
C ALA A 185 -6.82 -16.79 -1.07
N VAL A 186 -5.85 -16.36 -1.89
CA VAL A 186 -6.04 -16.19 -3.34
C VAL A 186 -6.43 -17.51 -4.01
N ARG A 187 -5.80 -18.64 -3.64
CA ARG A 187 -6.18 -19.97 -4.16
C ARG A 187 -7.61 -20.36 -3.81
N ILE A 188 -8.08 -19.98 -2.62
CA ILE A 188 -9.46 -20.24 -2.19
C ILE A 188 -10.43 -19.37 -3.00
N LEU A 189 -10.15 -18.08 -3.17
CA LEU A 189 -11.02 -17.14 -3.87
C LEU A 189 -11.10 -17.41 -5.38
N THR A 190 -10.02 -17.92 -5.98
CA THR A 190 -9.98 -18.32 -7.39
C THR A 190 -10.59 -19.72 -7.63
N GLY A 191 -11.05 -20.41 -6.58
CA GLY A 191 -11.66 -21.73 -6.68
C GLY A 191 -10.67 -22.88 -6.90
N VAL A 192 -9.36 -22.60 -6.85
CA VAL A 192 -8.30 -23.62 -6.97
C VAL A 192 -8.24 -24.50 -5.71
N ALA A 193 -8.55 -23.92 -4.55
CA ALA A 193 -8.59 -24.62 -3.27
C ALA A 193 -9.97 -24.45 -2.59
N HIS A 194 -10.35 -25.42 -1.75
CA HIS A 194 -11.61 -25.37 -1.00
C HIS A 194 -11.35 -24.91 0.44
N PRO A 195 -12.13 -23.97 0.98
CA PRO A 195 -11.97 -23.53 2.35
C PRO A 195 -12.38 -24.66 3.31
N ARG A 196 -11.60 -24.85 4.38
CA ARG A 196 -11.95 -25.84 5.43
C ARG A 196 -13.09 -25.36 6.32
N THR A 197 -13.32 -24.05 6.39
CA THR A 197 -14.36 -23.42 7.21
C THR A 197 -15.25 -22.53 6.35
N ARG A 198 -16.41 -22.13 6.88
CA ARG A 198 -17.29 -21.17 6.20
C ARG A 198 -16.80 -19.72 6.30
N HIS A 199 -15.81 -19.45 7.15
CA HIS A 199 -15.26 -18.11 7.32
C HIS A 199 -14.17 -17.87 6.27
N ARG A 200 -14.32 -16.81 5.47
CA ARG A 200 -13.34 -16.37 4.48
C ARG A 200 -12.73 -15.03 4.93
N GLN A 201 -11.40 -14.94 4.90
CA GLN A 201 -10.71 -13.68 5.13
C GLN A 201 -10.81 -12.82 3.86
N SER A 202 -11.28 -11.59 3.99
CA SER A 202 -11.32 -10.64 2.87
C SER A 202 -9.91 -10.12 2.58
N LEU A 203 -9.55 -10.08 1.30
CA LEU A 203 -8.27 -9.55 0.82
C LEU A 203 -8.28 -8.01 0.64
N VAL A 204 -9.44 -7.36 0.78
CA VAL A 204 -9.53 -5.91 0.64
C VAL A 204 -9.01 -5.23 1.90
N CYS A 205 -7.96 -4.41 1.78
CA CYS A 205 -7.41 -3.60 2.87
C CYS A 205 -8.42 -2.55 3.37
N LEU A 206 -8.47 -2.32 4.69
CA LEU A 206 -9.43 -1.39 5.33
C LEU A 206 -9.27 0.07 4.85
N SER A 207 -8.05 0.52 4.57
CA SER A 207 -7.78 1.85 4.01
C SER A 207 -8.50 2.07 2.66
N ARG A 208 -8.45 1.07 1.77
CA ARG A 208 -9.24 1.06 0.51
C ARG A 208 -10.73 0.93 0.77
N ARG A 209 -11.15 0.23 1.83
CA ARG A 209 -12.58 0.11 2.19
C ARG A 209 -13.17 1.45 2.60
N HIS A 210 -12.46 2.32 3.32
CA HIS A 210 -13.01 3.63 3.70
C HIS A 210 -13.33 4.52 2.49
N SER A 211 -12.46 4.50 1.46
CA SER A 211 -12.73 5.13 0.16
C SER A 211 -14.00 4.60 -0.50
N LEU A 212 -14.11 3.27 -0.57
CA LEU A 212 -15.22 2.58 -1.22
C LEU A 212 -16.54 2.75 -0.44
N VAL A 213 -16.50 2.73 0.89
CA VAL A 213 -17.67 2.96 1.73
C VAL A 213 -18.14 4.41 1.62
N ARG A 214 -17.23 5.40 1.63
CA ARG A 214 -17.60 6.81 1.39
C ARG A 214 -18.23 7.03 0.03
N THR A 215 -17.62 6.49 -1.03
CA THR A 215 -18.22 6.59 -2.38
C THR A 215 -19.58 5.87 -2.48
N CYS A 216 -19.86 4.86 -1.66
CA CYS A 216 -21.20 4.27 -1.53
C CYS A 216 -22.16 5.17 -0.72
N GLU A 217 -21.72 5.77 0.38
CA GLU A 217 -22.52 6.63 1.26
C GLU A 217 -22.86 8.00 0.65
N ASP A 218 -21.93 8.61 -0.09
CA ASP A 218 -22.14 9.87 -0.80
C ASP A 218 -23.18 9.75 -1.93
N VAL A 219 -23.44 8.53 -2.41
CA VAL A 219 -24.50 8.24 -3.39
C VAL A 219 -25.82 7.92 -2.69
N THR A 220 -25.82 7.27 -1.53
CA THR A 220 -27.06 6.98 -0.78
C THR A 220 -27.72 8.24 -0.23
N THR A 221 -26.95 9.31 0.03
CA THR A 221 -27.49 10.61 0.46
C THR A 221 -28.13 11.44 -0.67
N LYS A 222 -27.97 11.06 -1.95
CA LYS A 222 -28.56 11.77 -3.11
C LYS A 222 -29.63 11.02 -3.88
N ALA A 223 -30.14 9.89 -3.36
CA ALA A 223 -31.29 9.22 -3.96
C ALA A 223 -32.44 9.12 -2.95
N PRO A 224 -33.58 9.81 -3.15
CA PRO A 224 -34.74 9.55 -2.31
C PRO A 224 -35.21 8.12 -2.56
N LEU A 225 -35.28 7.34 -1.49
CA LEU A 225 -35.91 6.02 -1.46
C LEU A 225 -37.37 6.16 -1.93
N LYS A 226 -37.64 5.90 -3.21
CA LYS A 226 -39.02 5.74 -3.69
C LYS A 226 -39.59 4.43 -3.15
N ARG A 227 -40.26 4.50 -2.00
CA ARG A 227 -41.36 3.59 -1.68
C ARG A 227 -42.60 4.07 -2.44
N GLY A 228 -43.22 3.19 -3.22
CA GLY A 228 -44.55 3.43 -3.76
C GLY A 228 -44.76 2.79 -5.13
N PHE A 229 -45.63 1.79 -5.16
CA PHE A 229 -46.29 1.28 -6.34
C PHE A 229 -46.88 2.43 -7.18
N SER A 230 -46.55 2.47 -8.47
CA SER A 230 -47.35 3.16 -9.48
C SER A 230 -47.04 2.57 -10.85
N LEU A 231 -48.05 1.95 -11.45
CA LEU A 231 -48.10 1.56 -12.85
C LEU A 231 -48.28 2.82 -13.68
N ASP A 232 -47.20 3.32 -14.28
CA ASP A 232 -47.14 3.99 -15.60
C ASP A 232 -45.85 4.81 -15.70
N ALA A 233 -45.02 4.48 -16.69
CA ALA A 233 -44.22 5.42 -17.46
C ALA A 233 -43.32 4.65 -18.44
N SER A 234 -43.80 4.56 -19.67
CA SER A 234 -42.97 4.38 -20.86
C SER A 234 -41.96 5.52 -20.97
N ALA A 235 -40.72 5.28 -20.55
CA ALA A 235 -39.59 6.13 -20.91
C ALA A 235 -38.29 5.30 -20.95
N ARG A 236 -38.00 4.75 -22.13
CA ARG A 236 -36.64 4.31 -22.47
C ARG A 236 -35.75 5.56 -22.52
N ARG A 237 -34.94 5.78 -21.50
CA ARG A 237 -33.73 6.60 -21.59
C ARG A 237 -32.58 5.75 -21.07
N GLY A 238 -31.66 5.43 -21.98
CA GLY A 238 -30.40 4.78 -21.66
C GLY A 238 -29.58 5.68 -20.77
N LEU A 239 -29.66 5.46 -19.46
CA LEU A 239 -28.65 5.92 -18.53
C LEU A 239 -27.58 4.84 -18.53
N PHE A 240 -26.42 5.16 -19.11
CA PHE A 240 -25.18 4.43 -18.85
C PHE A 240 -24.93 4.50 -17.34
N ARG A 241 -25.46 3.53 -16.62
CA ARG A 241 -25.18 3.35 -15.20
C ARG A 241 -23.78 2.75 -15.15
N GLN A 242 -22.77 3.57 -14.90
CA GLN A 242 -21.44 3.06 -14.55
C GLN A 242 -21.65 2.10 -13.37
N ARG A 243 -21.44 0.81 -13.60
CA ARG A 243 -21.54 -0.21 -12.57
C ARG A 243 -20.34 0.00 -11.65
N GLN A 244 -20.56 0.55 -10.46
CA GLN A 244 -19.54 0.57 -9.41
C GLN A 244 -19.14 -0.88 -9.07
N ALA A 245 -17.84 -1.12 -8.94
CA ALA A 245 -17.29 -2.41 -8.58
C ALA A 245 -17.81 -2.81 -7.18
N SER A 246 -18.38 -4.01 -7.08
CA SER A 246 -18.75 -4.59 -5.80
C SER A 246 -17.49 -4.98 -5.00
N LEU A 247 -17.63 -5.20 -3.69
CA LEU A 247 -16.53 -5.72 -2.87
C LEU A 247 -15.94 -7.01 -3.46
N GLU A 248 -16.79 -7.88 -4.02
CA GLU A 248 -16.36 -9.12 -4.68
C GLU A 248 -15.59 -8.85 -5.97
N ASP A 249 -15.96 -7.83 -6.73
CA ASP A 249 -15.20 -7.41 -7.93
C ASP A 249 -13.79 -6.94 -7.53
N VAL A 250 -13.65 -6.16 -6.44
CA VAL A 250 -12.34 -5.69 -5.95
C VAL A 250 -11.49 -6.84 -5.41
N GLU A 251 -12.10 -7.78 -4.69
CA GLU A 251 -11.42 -9.01 -4.27
C GLU A 251 -10.91 -9.81 -5.47
N HIS A 252 -11.71 -9.89 -6.54
CA HIS A 252 -11.32 -10.56 -7.76
C HIS A 252 -10.17 -9.84 -8.48
N GLU A 253 -10.18 -8.51 -8.54
CA GLU A 253 -9.06 -7.71 -9.06
C GLU A 253 -7.77 -7.95 -8.25
N THR A 254 -7.88 -8.03 -6.92
CA THR A 254 -6.73 -8.28 -6.04
C THR A 254 -6.14 -9.68 -6.29
N CYS A 255 -6.98 -10.65 -6.65
CA CYS A 255 -6.54 -12.01 -7.01
C CYS A 255 -5.77 -12.09 -8.33
N LYS A 256 -5.73 -11.03 -9.15
CA LYS A 256 -4.95 -11.02 -10.41
C LYS A 256 -3.43 -11.02 -10.17
N MET A 257 -2.98 -10.75 -8.93
CA MET A 257 -1.56 -10.74 -8.57
C MET A 257 -0.72 -9.85 -9.51
N GLU A 258 -1.22 -8.64 -9.73
CA GLU A 258 -0.60 -7.58 -10.51
C GLU A 258 -0.25 -6.40 -9.60
N PRO A 259 0.73 -6.52 -8.69
CA PRO A 259 1.14 -5.39 -7.87
C PRO A 259 1.73 -4.30 -8.77
N LYS A 260 1.28 -3.06 -8.54
CA LYS A 260 1.67 -1.87 -9.30
C LYS A 260 2.32 -0.86 -8.38
N VAL A 261 3.09 0.05 -8.97
CA VAL A 261 3.52 1.27 -8.31
C VAL A 261 2.33 2.22 -8.35
N GLU A 262 1.94 2.75 -7.19
CA GLU A 262 0.73 3.56 -7.00
C GLU A 262 1.07 4.98 -6.52
N ASN A 263 2.33 5.39 -6.66
CA ASN A 263 2.83 6.70 -6.26
C ASN A 263 2.57 7.02 -4.77
N ARG A 264 2.67 6.00 -3.92
CA ARG A 264 2.64 6.11 -2.46
C ARG A 264 3.87 6.85 -1.94
N ILE A 265 5.00 6.79 -2.65
CA ILE A 265 6.23 7.49 -2.28
C ILE A 265 6.69 8.37 -3.43
N VAL A 266 6.57 9.69 -3.27
CA VAL A 266 6.90 10.67 -4.30
C VAL A 266 8.16 11.45 -3.91
N ILE A 267 9.11 11.56 -4.84
CA ILE A 267 10.32 12.37 -4.66
C ILE A 267 10.05 13.75 -5.28
N LEU A 268 10.05 14.79 -4.46
CA LEU A 268 9.82 16.15 -4.93
C LEU A 268 11.06 16.68 -5.66
N THR A 269 10.99 16.73 -6.98
CA THR A 269 11.94 17.47 -7.83
C THR A 269 11.41 18.89 -8.10
N GLU A 270 12.27 19.83 -8.50
CA GLU A 270 11.85 21.21 -8.78
C GLU A 270 10.76 21.29 -9.87
N GLU A 271 10.73 20.32 -10.77
CA GLU A 271 9.74 20.21 -11.85
C GLU A 271 8.39 19.74 -11.33
N VAL A 272 8.39 18.71 -10.47
CA VAL A 272 7.18 18.20 -9.80
C VAL A 272 6.57 19.29 -8.90
N VAL A 273 7.41 20.03 -8.18
CA VAL A 273 6.97 21.14 -7.31
C VAL A 273 6.39 22.29 -8.15
N LYS A 274 6.97 22.66 -9.29
CA LYS A 274 6.43 23.72 -10.17
C LYS A 274 5.07 23.36 -10.74
N LYS A 275 4.91 22.16 -11.32
CA LYS A 275 3.60 21.69 -11.82
C LYS A 275 2.55 21.65 -10.71
N PHE A 276 2.94 21.26 -9.49
CA PHE A 276 2.04 21.23 -8.33
C PHE A 276 1.50 22.61 -7.93
N TRP A 277 2.33 23.66 -7.95
CA TRP A 277 1.89 25.01 -7.57
C TRP A 277 1.11 25.72 -8.69
N GLU A 278 1.31 25.33 -9.95
CA GLU A 278 0.58 25.86 -11.10
C GLU A 278 -0.89 25.37 -11.15
N ASP A 279 -1.16 24.13 -10.71
CA ASP A 279 -2.51 23.55 -10.65
C ASP A 279 -3.18 23.68 -9.27
N SER A 280 -3.15 24.89 -8.70
CA SER A 280 -3.61 25.19 -7.33
C SER A 280 -5.13 24.95 -7.08
N ASP A 281 -5.90 24.61 -8.12
CA ASP A 281 -7.33 24.28 -8.05
C ASP A 281 -7.62 22.76 -8.08
N SER A 282 -6.61 21.88 -8.17
CA SER A 282 -6.81 20.43 -8.29
C SER A 282 -6.02 19.58 -7.27
N HIS A 283 -6.54 18.38 -6.99
CA HIS A 283 -6.17 17.57 -5.82
C HIS A 283 -4.69 17.13 -5.82
N PRO A 284 -4.01 17.17 -4.66
CA PRO A 284 -2.54 17.10 -4.54
C PRO A 284 -1.86 15.77 -4.96
N LEU A 285 -2.60 14.70 -5.26
CA LEU A 285 -2.02 13.43 -5.73
C LEU A 285 -2.59 12.95 -7.08
N ARG A 286 -3.63 13.60 -7.63
CA ARG A 286 -4.10 13.31 -9.00
C ARG A 286 -3.13 13.85 -10.05
N LEU A 287 -2.51 14.99 -9.77
CA LEU A 287 -1.51 15.60 -10.66
C LEU A 287 -0.22 14.78 -10.77
N VAL A 288 0.13 13.99 -9.75
CA VAL A 288 1.34 13.14 -9.79
C VAL A 288 1.13 11.96 -10.74
N GLU A 289 -0.08 11.43 -10.87
CA GLU A 289 -0.41 10.39 -11.85
C GLU A 289 -0.33 10.93 -13.29
N GLU A 290 -0.83 12.14 -13.56
CA GLU A 290 -0.79 12.74 -14.92
C GLU A 290 0.63 13.10 -15.38
N VAL A 291 1.52 13.54 -14.48
CA VAL A 291 2.90 13.89 -14.83
C VAL A 291 3.77 12.67 -15.18
N ILE A 292 3.49 11.52 -14.57
CA ILE A 292 4.25 10.28 -14.83
C ILE A 292 3.77 9.58 -16.11
N GLU A 293 2.48 9.69 -16.47
CA GLU A 293 1.98 9.20 -17.76
C GLU A 293 2.66 9.95 -18.94
N GLU A 294 2.90 11.26 -18.84
CA GLU A 294 3.62 12.03 -19.87
C GLU A 294 5.11 11.60 -20.04
N GLU A 295 5.82 11.31 -18.95
CA GLU A 295 7.22 10.84 -19.04
C GLU A 295 7.35 9.40 -19.58
N SER A 296 6.37 8.54 -19.28
CA SER A 296 6.31 7.18 -19.84
C SER A 296 5.92 7.17 -21.33
N ALA A 297 5.16 8.16 -21.79
CA ALA A 297 4.88 8.37 -23.21
C ALA A 297 6.08 8.95 -23.98
N GLY A 298 6.87 9.85 -23.35
CA GLY A 298 8.04 10.49 -23.95
C GLY A 298 9.25 9.58 -24.18
N SER A 299 9.28 8.39 -23.56
CA SER A 299 10.38 7.43 -23.67
C SER A 299 10.19 6.36 -24.77
N PHE A 300 9.06 6.37 -25.50
CA PHE A 300 8.79 5.44 -26.61
C PHE A 300 8.97 6.02 -28.03
N GLU A 301 9.36 7.29 -28.18
CA GLU A 301 9.56 7.91 -29.51
C GLU A 301 11.03 8.18 -29.92
N LYS A 302 12.01 7.63 -29.20
CA LYS A 302 13.40 7.63 -29.66
C LYS A 302 14.05 6.25 -29.52
N ASN A 303 13.80 5.41 -30.52
CA ASN A 303 14.77 4.52 -31.14
C ASN A 303 14.29 4.08 -32.52
#